data_AF-A0A841PVA3-F1
#
_entry.id   AF-A0A841PVA3-F1
#
_cell.length_a   1.000
_cell.length_b   1.000
_cell.length_c   1.000
_cell.angle_alpha   90.00
_cell.angle_beta   90.00
_cell.angle_gamma   90.00
#
_symmetry.space_group_name_H-M   'P 1'
#
loop_
_entity.id
_entity.type
_entity.pdbx_description
1 polymer ?
#
loop_
_entity_poly.entity_id
_entity_poly.type
_entity_poly.pdbx_seq_one_letter_code
_entity_poly.pdbx_strand_id
1 'polypeptide(L)'
;MDYSGKKIPIVDRHTGEIREAEIFVAVLGASSFTYAKATWTQTLPDWIGAHVRMFRFFDGVPRLIVPDISSRALAAPAFTIPRSTAATA
;
A
#
# COMPACT_ATOMS: atom_id res chain seq x y z
N MET A 1 2.89 3.60 -0.25
CA MET A 1 1.91 2.48 -0.31
C MET A 1 2.19 1.56 0.86
N ASP A 2 1.29 1.44 1.85
CA ASP A 2 1.51 0.48 2.95
C ASP A 2 0.21 0.12 3.68
N TYR A 3 0.28 -0.90 4.53
CA TYR A 3 -0.73 -1.17 5.54
C TYR A 3 -0.60 -0.21 6.71
N SER A 4 -1.73 0.20 7.28
CA SER A 4 -1.76 1.11 8.44
C SER A 4 -1.06 0.54 9.70
N GLY A 5 -0.70 -0.75 9.72
CA GLY A 5 -0.13 -1.45 10.89
C GLY A 5 -1.12 -1.61 12.06
N LYS A 6 -2.37 -1.19 11.87
CA LYS A 6 -3.45 -1.31 12.86
C LYS A 6 -4.53 -2.21 12.29
N LYS A 7 -4.94 -3.18 13.11
CA LYS A 7 -6.10 -4.01 12.84
C LYS A 7 -7.35 -3.30 13.33
N ILE A 8 -8.38 -3.29 12.48
CA ILE A 8 -9.70 -2.76 12.80
C ILE A 8 -10.70 -3.92 12.91
N PRO A 9 -11.58 -3.92 13.92
CA PRO A 9 -12.64 -4.91 14.01
C PRO A 9 -13.73 -4.59 12.97
N ILE A 10 -14.09 -5.57 12.16
CA ILE A 10 -15.27 -5.54 11.29
C ILE A 10 -16.28 -6.51 11.88
N VAL A 11 -17.46 -5.98 12.21
CA VAL A 11 -18.56 -6.77 12.79
C VAL A 11 -19.50 -7.18 11.66
N ASP A 12 -19.72 -8.48 11.51
CA ASP A 12 -20.77 -8.99 10.64
C ASP A 12 -22.14 -8.64 11.24
N ARG A 13 -22.93 -7.86 10.50
CA ARG A 13 -24.23 -7.36 10.96
C ARG A 13 -25.28 -8.46 11.16
N HIS A 14 -25.09 -9.64 10.57
CA HIS A 14 -26.04 -10.74 10.57
C HIS A 14 -25.67 -11.81 11.60
N THR A 15 -24.38 -12.11 11.76
CA THR A 15 -23.91 -13.15 12.69
C THR A 15 -23.38 -12.57 14.01
N GLY A 16 -23.03 -11.28 14.04
CA GLY A 16 -22.35 -10.66 15.18
C GLY A 16 -20.87 -11.06 15.31
N GLU A 17 -20.33 -11.83 14.35
CA GLU A 17 -18.93 -12.24 14.36
C GLU A 17 -18.02 -11.03 14.14
N ILE A 18 -16.96 -10.93 14.95
CA ILE A 18 -15.95 -9.88 14.83
C ILE A 18 -14.74 -10.47 14.11
N ARG A 19 -14.41 -9.91 12.95
CA ARG A 19 -13.21 -10.26 12.19
C ARG A 19 -12.28 -9.07 12.09
N GLU A 20 -11.01 -9.28 12.37
CA GLU A 20 -10.00 -8.24 12.21
C GLU A 20 -9.64 -8.06 10.74
N ALA A 21 -9.53 -6.81 10.31
CA ALA A 21 -9.05 -6.43 8.99
C ALA A 21 -7.99 -5.35 9.11
N GLU A 22 -7.17 -5.21 8.08
CA GLU A 22 -6.14 -4.18 7.98
C GLU A 22 -6.41 -3.30 6.78
N ILE A 23 -6.08 -2.01 6.91
CA ILE A 23 -6.30 -1.05 5.83
C ILE A 23 -5.01 -0.88 5.04
N PHE A 24 -5.08 -1.22 3.76
CA PHE A 24 -4.11 -0.86 2.75
C PHE A 24 -4.38 0.56 2.26
N VAL A 25 -3.36 1.42 2.25
CA VAL A 25 -3.47 2.83 1.85
C VAL A 25 -2.49 3.19 0.74
N ALA A 26 -3.01 3.97 -0.20
CA ALA A 26 -2.33 4.50 -1.36
C ALA A 26 -2.50 5.99 -1.50
N VAL A 27 -1.45 6.72 -1.91
CA VAL A 27 -1.56 8.15 -2.22
C VAL A 27 -0.71 8.47 -3.45
N LEU A 28 -1.29 9.17 -4.43
CA LEU A 28 -0.54 9.79 -5.51
C LEU A 28 0.12 11.08 -5.01
N GLY A 29 1.45 11.10 -4.91
CA GLY A 29 2.21 12.16 -4.25
C GLY A 29 2.03 13.57 -4.81
N ALA A 30 1.64 13.72 -6.08
CA ALA A 30 1.44 15.03 -6.71
C ALA A 30 0.06 15.64 -6.45
N SER A 31 -0.97 14.82 -6.21
CA SER A 31 -2.37 15.26 -6.11
C SER A 31 -3.03 14.92 -4.78
N SER A 32 -2.32 14.21 -3.89
CA SER A 32 -2.89 13.60 -2.68
C SER A 32 -4.09 12.68 -2.95
N PHE A 33 -4.23 12.19 -4.19
CA PHE A 33 -5.34 11.31 -4.55
C PHE A 33 -5.16 9.96 -3.89
N THR A 34 -6.08 9.65 -2.97
CA THR A 34 -5.92 8.57 -1.99
C THR A 34 -6.84 7.40 -2.30
N TYR A 35 -6.30 6.18 -2.22
CA TYR A 35 -7.07 4.94 -2.27
C TYR A 35 -6.86 4.16 -0.98
N ALA A 36 -7.95 3.64 -0.41
CA ALA A 36 -7.91 2.84 0.81
C ALA A 36 -8.77 1.58 0.65
N LYS A 37 -8.28 0.44 1.12
CA LYS A 37 -9.01 -0.82 1.09
C LYS A 37 -8.75 -1.66 2.34
N ALA A 38 -9.82 -2.19 2.94
CA ALA A 38 -9.72 -3.22 3.95
C ALA A 38 -9.39 -4.59 3.33
N THR A 39 -8.39 -5.27 3.89
CA THR A 39 -8.05 -6.67 3.59
C THR A 39 -8.02 -7.48 4.88
N TRP A 40 -8.39 -8.75 4.80
CA TRP A 40 -8.41 -9.64 5.97
C TRP A 40 -7.01 -10.06 6.41
N THR A 41 -6.07 -10.13 5.46
CA THR A 41 -4.68 -10.49 5.74
C THR A 41 -3.71 -9.55 5.04
N GLN A 42 -2.45 -9.60 5.48
CA GLN A 42 -1.32 -8.95 4.82
C GLN A 42 -0.50 -9.93 3.94
N THR A 43 -1.07 -11.07 3.57
CA THR A 43 -0.34 -12.06 2.75
C THR A 43 -0.02 -11.51 1.36
N LEU A 44 1.01 -12.09 0.73
CA LEU A 44 1.44 -11.67 -0.61
C LEU A 44 0.30 -11.66 -1.66
N PRO A 45 -0.63 -12.64 -1.70
CA PRO A 45 -1.77 -12.58 -2.62
C PRO A 45 -2.69 -11.38 -2.37
N ASP A 46 -2.98 -11.05 -1.11
CA ASP A 46 -3.81 -9.90 -0.74
C ASP A 46 -3.12 -8.58 -1.10
N TRP A 47 -1.80 -8.50 -0.90
CA TRP A 47 -0.97 -7.37 -1.29
C TRP A 47 -0.99 -7.14 -2.80
N ILE A 48 -0.75 -8.18 -3.60
CA ILE A 48 -0.80 -8.09 -5.07
C ILE A 48 -2.20 -7.68 -5.52
N GLY A 49 -3.24 -8.31 -4.96
CA GLY A 49 -4.63 -7.97 -5.27
C GLY A 49 -4.99 -6.52 -4.92
N ALA A 50 -4.44 -5.98 -3.83
CA ALA A 50 -4.64 -4.59 -3.44
C ALA A 50 -4.05 -3.63 -4.48
N HIS A 51 -2.86 -3.93 -5.02
CA HIS A 51 -2.23 -3.16 -6.09
C HIS A 51 -3.03 -3.19 -7.39
N VAL A 52 -3.50 -4.37 -7.82
CA VAL A 52 -4.33 -4.48 -9.02
C VAL A 52 -5.58 -3.61 -8.93
N ARG A 53 -6.25 -3.61 -7.77
CA ARG A 53 -7.45 -2.78 -7.55
C ARG A 53 -7.12 -1.29 -7.44
N MET A 54 -5.99 -0.96 -6.83
CA MET A 54 -5.50 0.41 -6.75
C MET A 54 -5.22 0.98 -8.15
N PHE A 55 -4.50 0.28 -9.02
CA PHE A 55 -4.24 0.76 -10.38
C PHE A 55 -5.51 0.93 -11.19
N ARG A 56 -6.49 0.02 -11.00
CA ARG A 56 -7.83 0.18 -11.60
C ARG A 56 -8.56 1.40 -11.06
N PHE A 57 -8.44 1.70 -9.77
CA PHE A 57 -9.05 2.89 -9.16
C PHE A 57 -8.42 4.19 -9.68
N PHE A 58 -7.10 4.21 -9.87
CA PHE A 58 -6.40 5.34 -10.46
C PHE A 58 -6.53 5.44 -11.98
N ASP A 59 -7.18 4.45 -12.62
CA ASP A 59 -7.28 4.32 -14.07
C ASP A 59 -5.92 4.45 -14.80
N GLY A 60 -4.88 3.92 -14.17
CA GLY A 60 -3.51 4.11 -14.65
C GLY A 60 -2.45 3.53 -13.74
N VAL A 61 -1.21 3.59 -14.22
CA VAL A 61 -0.03 3.12 -13.48
C VAL A 61 0.89 4.31 -13.20
N PRO A 62 1.17 4.64 -11.93
CA PRO A 62 2.10 5.69 -11.57
C PRO A 62 3.52 5.32 -12.02
N ARG A 63 4.31 6.33 -12.41
CA ARG A 63 5.70 6.15 -12.89
C ARG A 63 6.64 5.58 -11.82
N LEU A 64 6.35 5.83 -10.54
CA LEU A 64 7.13 5.36 -9.41
C LEU A 64 6.17 4.89 -8.32
N ILE A 65 6.48 3.73 -7.74
CA ILE A 65 5.79 3.18 -6.58
C ILE A 65 6.80 3.12 -5.45
N VAL A 66 6.50 3.82 -4.35
CA VAL A 66 7.29 3.76 -3.12
C VAL A 66 6.44 3.07 -2.06
N PRO A 67 6.69 1.79 -1.75
CA PRO A 67 6.10 1.14 -0.60
C PRO A 67 6.77 1.69 0.67
N ASP A 68 5.97 1.98 1.69
CA ASP A 68 6.52 2.36 3.00
C ASP A 68 6.87 1.06 3.72
N ILE A 69 8.04 0.49 3.43
CA ILE A 69 8.41 -0.80 3.99
C ILE A 69 8.85 -0.63 5.44
N SER A 70 7.96 -0.93 6.39
CA SER A 70 8.41 -1.18 7.75
C SER A 70 9.43 -2.32 7.76
N SER A 71 10.43 -2.26 8.64
CA SER A 71 11.64 -3.11 8.68
C SER A 71 11.41 -4.63 8.65
N ARG A 72 10.17 -5.09 8.75
CA ARG A 72 9.74 -6.49 8.60
C ARG A 72 9.87 -7.05 7.18
N ALA A 73 9.99 -6.19 6.15
CA ALA A 73 10.13 -6.60 4.74
C ALA A 73 11.58 -6.68 4.24
N LEU A 74 12.59 -6.35 5.07
CA LEU A 74 13.99 -6.33 4.65
C LEU A 74 14.62 -7.74 4.72
N ALA A 75 14.37 -8.53 3.68
CA ALA A 75 15.31 -9.52 3.18
C ALA A 75 15.54 -9.23 1.68
N ALA A 76 16.64 -8.55 1.36
CA ALA A 76 17.15 -8.15 0.02
C ALA A 76 16.88 -6.69 -0.44
N PRO A 77 17.80 -6.08 -1.23
CA PRO A 77 18.31 -4.74 -0.99
C PRO A 77 17.45 -3.61 -1.56
N ALA A 78 17.48 -2.50 -0.84
CA ALA A 78 16.82 -1.25 -1.18
C ALA A 78 17.21 -0.75 -2.57
N PHE A 79 16.21 -0.36 -3.36
CA PHE A 79 16.40 0.43 -4.56
C PHE A 79 16.84 1.84 -4.17
N THR A 80 18.15 2.11 -4.26
CA THR A 80 18.72 3.45 -4.08
C THR A 80 18.42 4.29 -5.33
N ILE A 81 17.70 5.40 -5.18
CA ILE A 81 17.58 6.40 -6.24
C ILE A 81 18.98 7.01 -6.45
N PRO A 82 19.57 6.95 -7.66
CA PRO A 82 20.81 7.67 -7.94
C PRO A 82 20.52 9.15 -7.77
N ARG A 83 21.21 9.81 -6.82
CA ARG A 83 21.16 11.26 -6.70
C ARG A 83 21.60 11.83 -8.04
N SER A 84 20.72 12.56 -8.73
CA SER A 84 21.14 13.33 -9.90
C SER A 84 22.18 14.34 -9.42
N THR A 85 23.45 14.07 -9.68
CA THR A 85 24.48 15.09 -9.56
C THR A 85 24.07 16.18 -10.54
N ALA A 86 23.67 17.34 -10.02
CA ALA A 86 23.58 18.54 -10.83
C ALA A 86 24.98 18.79 -11.39
N ALA A 87 25.18 18.41 -12.65
CA ALA A 87 26.25 18.93 -13.47
C ALA A 87 25.85 20.34 -13.92
N THR A 88 26.88 21.18 -14.12
CA THR A 88 26.87 22.53 -14.72
C THR A 88 26.62 23.66 -13.70
N ALA A 89 27.49 24.66 -13.51
CA ALA A 89 28.69 25.13 -14.22
C ALA A 89 29.69 25.73 -13.22
#